data_AF-F3GLI0-F1
#
_entry.id   AF-F3GLI0-F1
#
_cell.length_a   1.000
_cell.length_b   1.000
_cell.length_c   1.000
_cell.angle_alpha   90.00
_cell.angle_beta   90.00
_cell.angle_gamma   90.00
#
_symmetry.space_group_name_H-M   'P 1'
#
loop_
_entity.id
_entity.type
_entity.pdbx_description
1 polymer ?
#
loop_
_entity_poly.entity_id
_entity_poly.type
_entity_poly.pdbx_seq_one_letter_code
_entity_poly.pdbx_strand_id
1 'polypeptide(L)'
;KQASDIGAAENIMSGRNAATLGVTLVLWQDAENTTHAQKMIERLFRFFDENPKVPEALIVSEDGDVTRNGLRVAGTPGLQNAQVVPTVFESMTGLLVSRSERVDRYIRPYATSETEDNQNKNTDLGKLWDFYWNRDDAFMEQYENEQSAKG
;
A
#
# COMPACT_ATOMS: atom_id res chain seq x y z
N LYS A 1 -17.51 12.37 10.69
CA LYS A 1 -16.93 11.64 9.55
C LYS A 1 -15.95 10.65 10.13
N GLN A 2 -16.32 9.37 10.19
CA GLN A 2 -15.36 8.30 10.43
C GLN A 2 -14.37 8.40 9.27
N ALA A 3 -13.08 8.58 9.54
CA ALA A 3 -12.11 8.43 8.47
C ALA A 3 -12.13 6.95 8.13
N SER A 4 -12.55 6.60 6.91
CA SER A 4 -12.24 5.31 6.29
C SER A 4 -10.74 5.27 5.96
N ASP A 5 -9.93 5.56 6.98
CA ASP A 5 -8.50 5.75 6.88
C ASP A 5 -7.88 4.36 6.75
N ILE A 6 -7.55 4.01 5.52
CA ILE A 6 -6.99 2.72 5.13
C ILE A 6 -5.47 2.67 5.40
N GLY A 7 -4.92 3.65 6.12
CA GLY A 7 -3.55 3.67 6.61
C GLY A 7 -2.52 3.51 5.48
N ALA A 8 -1.60 2.55 5.63
CA ALA A 8 -0.54 2.32 4.65
C ALA A 8 -1.06 2.06 3.22
N ALA A 9 -2.27 1.50 3.05
CA ALA A 9 -2.85 1.26 1.73
C ALA A 9 -3.20 2.58 1.02
N GLU A 10 -3.74 3.58 1.74
CA GLU A 10 -3.97 4.92 1.18
C GLU A 10 -2.65 5.58 0.79
N ASN A 11 -1.64 5.54 1.67
CA ASN A 11 -0.35 6.16 1.42
C ASN A 11 0.33 5.56 0.18
N ILE A 12 0.24 4.24 -0.01
CA ILE A 12 0.78 3.59 -1.20
C ILE A 12 0.00 4.00 -2.45
N MET A 13 -1.33 4.03 -2.39
CA MET A 13 -2.19 4.40 -3.52
C MET A 13 -1.99 5.86 -3.94
N SER A 14 -1.96 6.77 -2.97
CA SER A 14 -1.71 8.20 -3.16
C SER A 14 -0.30 8.44 -3.69
N GLY A 15 0.71 7.86 -3.03
CA GLY A 15 2.12 7.96 -3.42
C GLY A 15 2.38 7.42 -4.82
N ARG A 16 1.78 6.28 -5.18
CA ARG A 16 1.86 5.71 -6.53
C ARG A 16 1.32 6.68 -7.58
N ASN A 17 0.14 7.24 -7.34
CA ASN A 17 -0.51 8.16 -8.26
C ASN A 17 0.32 9.45 -8.43
N ALA A 18 0.78 10.04 -7.32
CA ALA A 18 1.63 11.23 -7.33
C ALA A 18 2.98 10.98 -8.03
N ALA A 19 3.54 9.77 -7.93
CA ALA A 19 4.78 9.37 -8.58
C ALA A 19 4.61 8.92 -10.04
N THR A 20 3.41 9.06 -10.63
CA THR A 20 3.09 8.60 -11.99
C THR A 20 3.32 7.10 -12.22
N LEU A 21 3.35 6.30 -11.16
CA LEU A 21 3.50 4.83 -11.22
C LEU A 21 2.14 4.16 -11.47
N GLY A 22 1.34 4.73 -12.37
CA GLY A 22 -0.11 4.55 -12.49
C GLY A 22 -0.59 3.10 -12.48
N VAL A 23 0.22 2.17 -13.00
CA VAL A 23 -0.11 0.73 -13.14
C VAL A 23 0.66 -0.21 -12.22
N THR A 24 1.42 0.31 -11.25
CA THR A 24 2.09 -0.56 -10.26
C THR A 24 1.07 -1.11 -9.28
N LEU A 25 0.88 -2.43 -9.29
CA LEU A 25 -0.09 -3.11 -8.43
C LEU A 25 0.60 -3.60 -7.15
N VAL A 26 -0.06 -3.42 -6.01
CA VAL A 26 0.43 -3.84 -4.70
C VAL A 26 -0.66 -4.62 -3.97
N LEU A 27 -0.29 -5.60 -3.15
CA LEU A 27 -1.23 -6.25 -2.25
C LEU A 27 -0.89 -5.85 -0.83
N TRP A 28 -1.85 -5.26 -0.12
CA TRP A 28 -1.69 -4.93 1.29
C TRP A 28 -1.61 -6.23 2.12
N GLN A 29 -0.69 -6.26 3.08
CA GLN A 29 -0.48 -7.43 3.95
C GLN A 29 -0.67 -7.10 5.43
N ASP A 30 -0.09 -6.00 5.90
CA ASP A 30 -0.13 -5.56 7.30
C ASP A 30 0.11 -4.05 7.37
N ALA A 31 -0.29 -3.41 8.47
CA ALA A 31 0.00 -2.03 8.78
C ALA A 31 0.09 -1.84 10.30
N GLU A 32 1.02 -0.99 10.75
CA GLU A 32 1.19 -0.70 12.17
C GLU A 32 1.66 0.75 12.36
N ASN A 33 0.95 1.50 13.21
CA ASN A 33 1.39 2.81 13.67
C ASN A 33 2.32 2.60 14.89
N THR A 34 3.63 2.72 14.66
CA THR A 34 4.67 2.44 15.65
C THR A 34 5.82 3.43 15.56
N THR A 35 6.52 3.65 16.68
CA THR A 35 7.76 4.43 16.74
C THR A 35 9.00 3.60 16.40
N HIS A 36 8.84 2.31 16.10
CA HIS A 36 9.91 1.34 15.92
C HIS A 36 9.67 0.44 14.70
N ALA A 37 10.61 0.43 13.75
CA ALA A 37 10.50 -0.34 12.50
C ALA A 37 10.84 -1.83 12.66
N GLN A 38 11.50 -2.24 13.74
CA GLN A 38 12.06 -3.58 13.95
C GLN A 38 11.02 -4.68 13.73
N LYS A 39 9.84 -4.55 14.35
CA LYS A 39 8.75 -5.51 14.23
C LYS A 39 8.22 -5.63 12.80
N MET A 40 8.15 -4.52 12.05
CA MET A 40 7.72 -4.55 10.65
C MET A 40 8.75 -5.23 9.75
N ILE A 41 10.05 -5.01 10.02
CA ILE A 41 11.14 -5.71 9.31
C ILE A 41 11.11 -7.21 9.61
N GLU A 42 10.93 -7.61 10.88
CA GLU A 42 10.79 -9.02 11.26
C GLU A 42 9.58 -9.69 10.57
N ARG A 43 8.46 -8.96 10.49
CA ARG A 43 7.25 -9.41 9.76
C ARG A 43 7.52 -9.60 8.27
N LEU A 44 8.26 -8.70 7.62
CA LEU A 44 8.62 -8.83 6.20
C LEU A 44 9.42 -10.12 5.95
N PHE A 45 10.42 -10.42 6.78
CA PHE A 45 11.20 -11.65 6.60
C PHE A 45 10.39 -12.90 6.88
N ARG A 46 9.55 -12.90 7.92
CA ARG A 46 8.61 -14.01 8.19
C ARG A 46 7.65 -14.23 7.03
N PHE A 47 7.12 -13.15 6.45
CA PHE A 47 6.25 -13.22 5.29
C PHE A 47 6.93 -13.91 4.11
N PHE A 48 8.22 -13.63 3.85
CA PHE A 48 8.98 -14.33 2.83
C PHE A 48 9.23 -15.80 3.13
N ASP A 49 9.46 -16.15 4.39
CA ASP A 49 9.64 -17.54 4.83
C ASP A 49 8.35 -18.35 4.62
N GLU A 50 7.21 -17.77 4.98
CA GLU A 50 5.88 -18.39 4.82
C GLU A 50 5.42 -18.42 3.35
N ASN A 51 5.90 -17.47 2.53
CA ASN A 51 5.49 -17.32 1.13
C ASN A 51 6.69 -17.43 0.18
N PRO A 52 7.24 -18.64 -0.06
CA PRO A 52 8.52 -18.82 -0.78
C PRO A 52 8.48 -18.43 -2.26
N LYS A 53 7.30 -18.14 -2.82
CA LYS A 53 7.13 -17.71 -4.22
C LYS A 53 7.13 -16.20 -4.40
N VAL A 54 6.92 -15.42 -3.33
CA VAL A 54 6.80 -13.96 -3.45
C VAL A 54 8.13 -13.33 -3.87
N PRO A 55 8.22 -12.62 -5.00
CA PRO A 55 9.50 -12.11 -5.48
C PRO A 55 9.98 -10.89 -4.69
N GLU A 56 9.07 -10.02 -4.26
CA GLU A 56 9.38 -8.72 -3.68
C GLU A 56 8.35 -8.33 -2.60
N ALA A 57 8.78 -7.52 -1.64
CA ALA A 57 7.90 -6.91 -0.63
C ALA A 57 8.36 -5.47 -0.34
N LEU A 58 7.40 -4.58 -0.14
CA LEU A 58 7.61 -3.16 0.10
C LEU A 58 7.11 -2.79 1.50
N ILE A 59 7.97 -2.19 2.31
CA ILE A 59 7.55 -1.45 3.51
C ILE A 59 7.53 0.03 3.15
N VAL A 60 6.45 0.72 3.50
CA VAL A 60 6.36 2.18 3.45
C VAL A 60 6.09 2.70 4.86
N SER A 61 6.78 3.77 5.24
CA SER A 61 6.48 4.54 6.44
C SER A 61 6.39 6.01 6.09
N GLU A 62 5.47 6.70 6.72
CA GLU A 62 5.32 8.15 6.66
C GLU A 62 5.11 8.67 8.08
N ASP A 63 5.79 9.76 8.43
CA ASP A 63 5.68 10.38 9.73
C ASP A 63 5.86 11.89 9.65
N GLY A 64 5.02 12.60 10.37
CA GLY A 64 5.01 14.06 10.45
C GLY A 64 3.73 14.57 11.10
N ASP A 65 3.71 15.84 11.48
CA ASP A 65 2.58 16.43 12.22
C ASP A 65 1.27 16.37 11.42
N VAL A 66 1.31 16.59 10.10
CA VAL A 66 0.13 16.56 9.22
C VAL A 66 -0.34 15.13 9.05
N THR A 67 0.59 14.20 8.78
CA THR A 67 0.29 12.76 8.66
C THR A 67 -0.35 12.22 9.94
N ARG A 68 0.27 12.48 11.11
CA ARG A 68 -0.27 12.08 12.41
C ARG A 68 -1.64 12.67 12.68
N ASN A 69 -1.88 13.90 12.24
CA ASN A 69 -3.18 14.55 12.40
C ASN A 69 -4.26 13.95 11.48
N GLY A 70 -3.89 13.46 10.30
CA GLY A 70 -4.78 12.67 9.43
C GLY A 70 -5.16 11.35 10.08
N LEU A 71 -4.15 10.60 10.54
CA LEU A 71 -4.27 9.25 11.12
C LEU A 71 -4.77 9.22 12.59
N ARG A 72 -5.18 10.35 13.15
CA ARG A 72 -5.54 10.44 14.57
C ARG A 72 -6.88 9.78 14.85
N VAL A 73 -7.05 9.26 16.07
CA VAL A 73 -8.34 8.74 16.53
C VAL A 73 -9.40 9.84 16.48
N ALA A 74 -10.57 9.51 15.94
CA ALA A 74 -11.69 10.45 15.87
C ALA A 74 -12.06 10.99 17.27
N GLY A 75 -12.19 12.31 17.38
CA GLY A 75 -12.51 12.98 18.65
C GLY A 75 -11.30 13.38 19.51
N THR A 76 -10.07 12.99 19.15
CA THR A 76 -8.88 13.54 19.80
C THR A 76 -8.59 14.96 19.29
N PRO A 77 -7.89 15.79 20.07
CA PRO A 77 -7.36 17.06 19.57
C PRO A 77 -6.50 16.83 18.32
N GLY A 78 -6.69 17.68 17.31
CA GLY A 78 -5.87 17.71 16.10
C GLY A 78 -4.99 18.96 16.04
N LEU A 79 -4.32 19.14 14.90
CA LEU A 79 -3.57 20.36 14.61
C LEU A 79 -4.48 21.59 14.63
N GLN A 80 -3.96 22.68 15.18
CA GLN A 80 -4.65 23.97 15.13
C GLN A 80 -4.60 24.54 13.72
N ASN A 81 -5.69 25.21 13.31
CA ASN A 81 -5.74 25.92 12.04
C ASN A 81 -4.99 27.25 12.16
N ALA A 82 -3.66 27.18 12.13
CA ALA A 82 -2.76 28.33 12.26
C ALA A 82 -1.49 28.11 11.42
N GLN A 83 -0.80 29.20 11.08
CA GLN A 83 0.55 29.12 10.51
C GLN A 83 1.55 28.78 11.61
N VAL A 84 2.03 27.55 11.61
CA VAL A 84 2.99 27.04 12.60
C VAL A 84 4.13 26.31 11.90
N VAL A 85 5.32 26.34 12.51
CA VAL A 85 6.41 25.45 12.11
C VAL A 85 6.09 24.06 12.67
N PRO A 86 6.11 22.99 11.85
CA PRO A 86 5.92 21.63 12.34
C PRO A 86 6.95 21.28 13.42
N THR A 87 6.50 20.58 14.46
CA THR A 87 7.39 19.99 15.46
C THR A 87 8.08 18.76 14.88
N VAL A 88 7.35 17.97 14.09
CA VAL A 88 7.88 16.89 13.27
C VAL A 88 7.63 17.23 11.81
N PHE A 89 8.71 17.43 11.05
CA PHE A 89 8.63 17.60 9.61
C PHE A 89 8.17 16.31 8.95
N GLU A 90 7.37 16.43 7.89
CA GLU A 90 6.95 15.28 7.08
C GLU A 90 8.17 14.57 6.51
N SER A 91 8.17 13.26 6.67
CA SER A 91 9.21 12.37 6.18
C SER A 91 8.58 11.06 5.74
N MET A 92 9.11 10.48 4.67
CA MET A 92 8.68 9.18 4.17
C MET A 92 9.88 8.29 3.89
N THR A 93 9.69 6.99 4.02
CA THR A 93 10.69 5.98 3.66
C THR A 93 10.00 4.80 3.01
N GLY A 94 10.56 4.33 1.89
CA GLY A 94 10.20 3.08 1.24
C GLY A 94 11.38 2.11 1.28
N LEU A 95 11.13 0.87 1.68
CA LEU A 95 12.10 -0.22 1.66
C LEU A 95 11.54 -1.36 0.81
N LEU A 96 12.02 -1.47 -0.43
CA LEU A 96 11.75 -2.60 -1.31
C LEU A 96 12.82 -3.67 -1.09
N VAL A 97 12.39 -4.87 -0.69
CA VAL A 97 13.27 -6.04 -0.57
C VAL A 97 12.90 -7.04 -1.65
N SER A 98 13.88 -7.43 -2.46
CA SER A 98 13.69 -8.38 -3.55
C SER A 98 14.55 -9.63 -3.38
N ARG A 99 13.99 -10.78 -3.74
CA ARG A 99 14.72 -12.04 -3.87
C ARG A 99 15.09 -12.21 -5.32
N SER A 100 16.31 -11.84 -5.69
CA SER A 100 16.73 -11.72 -7.10
C SER A 100 16.43 -12.97 -7.92
N GLU A 101 16.65 -14.16 -7.38
CA GLU A 101 16.37 -15.42 -8.07
C GLU A 101 14.87 -15.65 -8.31
N ARG A 102 14.00 -15.08 -7.47
CA ARG A 102 12.54 -15.11 -7.63
C ARG A 102 12.06 -14.05 -8.59
N VAL A 103 12.65 -12.86 -8.58
CA VAL A 103 12.40 -11.84 -9.60
C VAL A 103 12.75 -12.38 -10.98
N ASP A 104 13.93 -12.98 -11.15
CA ASP A 104 14.38 -13.53 -12.43
C ASP A 104 13.54 -14.73 -12.89
N ARG A 105 12.98 -15.50 -11.95
CA ARG A 105 12.14 -16.67 -12.27
C ARG A 105 10.67 -16.32 -12.52
N TYR A 106 10.11 -15.38 -11.76
CA TYR A 106 8.67 -15.16 -11.69
C TYR A 106 8.21 -13.79 -12.21
N ILE A 107 9.11 -12.82 -12.36
CA ILE A 107 8.77 -11.50 -12.91
C ILE A 107 9.40 -11.32 -14.29
N ARG A 108 10.73 -11.38 -14.38
CA ARG A 108 11.49 -11.00 -15.59
C ARG A 108 11.05 -11.71 -16.88
N PRO A 109 10.69 -13.01 -16.90
CA PRO A 109 10.24 -13.69 -18.12
C PRO A 109 8.91 -13.18 -18.67
N TYR A 110 8.12 -12.47 -17.86
CA TYR A 110 6.81 -11.92 -18.22
C TYR A 110 6.86 -10.41 -18.44
N ALA A 111 8.06 -9.79 -18.44
CA ALA A 111 8.21 -8.39 -18.77
C ALA A 111 7.77 -8.13 -20.21
N THR A 112 6.85 -7.18 -20.40
CA THR A 112 6.36 -6.79 -21.72
C THR A 112 7.03 -5.50 -22.18
N SER A 113 7.10 -5.31 -23.50
CA SER A 113 7.51 -4.03 -24.11
C SER A 113 6.30 -3.21 -24.58
N GLU A 114 5.11 -3.53 -24.06
CA GLU A 114 3.88 -2.79 -24.38
C GLU A 114 3.97 -1.38 -23.79
N THR A 115 3.44 -0.40 -24.51
CA THR A 115 3.22 0.94 -23.92
C THR A 115 2.20 0.83 -22.81
N GLU A 116 2.47 1.48 -21.67
CA GLU A 116 1.53 1.55 -20.56
C GLU A 116 0.21 2.20 -20.99
N ASP A 117 -0.86 1.39 -21.06
CA ASP A 117 -2.23 1.82 -21.30
C ASP A 117 -3.18 0.88 -20.56
N ASN A 118 -3.56 1.27 -19.35
CA ASN A 118 -4.49 0.51 -18.51
C ASN A 118 -5.97 0.68 -18.91
N GLN A 119 -6.27 1.55 -19.87
CA GLN A 119 -7.62 1.73 -20.40
C GLN A 119 -7.92 0.72 -21.53
N ASN A 120 -6.87 0.23 -22.21
CA ASN A 120 -7.01 -0.76 -23.26
C ASN A 120 -7.07 -2.20 -22.72
N LYS A 121 -8.28 -2.67 -22.42
CA LYS A 121 -8.53 -4.04 -21.91
C LYS A 121 -8.18 -5.19 -22.88
N ASN A 122 -7.72 -4.88 -24.10
CA ASN A 122 -7.30 -5.91 -25.06
C ASN A 122 -5.82 -6.32 -24.90
N THR A 123 -5.00 -5.50 -24.23
CA THR A 123 -3.59 -5.82 -23.93
C THR A 123 -3.49 -6.70 -22.68
N ASP A 124 -2.36 -7.36 -22.49
CA ASP A 124 -2.15 -8.18 -21.29
C ASP A 124 -2.06 -7.32 -20.03
N LEU A 125 -1.47 -6.11 -20.14
CA LEU A 125 -1.48 -5.11 -19.08
C LEU A 125 -2.91 -4.66 -18.72
N GLY A 126 -3.74 -4.34 -19.71
CA GLY A 126 -5.11 -3.91 -19.48
C GLY A 126 -5.99 -5.01 -18.86
N LYS A 127 -5.79 -6.28 -19.26
CA LYS A 127 -6.45 -7.42 -18.63
C LYS A 127 -6.01 -7.63 -17.19
N LEU A 128 -4.71 -7.50 -16.88
CA LEU A 128 -4.19 -7.60 -15.52
C LEU A 128 -4.77 -6.49 -14.64
N TRP A 129 -4.81 -5.25 -15.14
CA TRP A 129 -5.41 -4.12 -14.45
C TRP A 129 -6.89 -4.35 -14.15
N ASP A 130 -7.68 -4.75 -15.15
CA ASP A 130 -9.10 -5.05 -14.98
C ASP A 130 -9.32 -6.20 -13.99
N PHE A 131 -8.53 -7.28 -14.09
CA PHE A 131 -8.57 -8.40 -13.15
C PHE A 131 -8.29 -7.95 -11.72
N TYR A 132 -7.25 -7.16 -11.50
CA TYR A 132 -6.87 -6.68 -10.17
C TYR A 132 -8.02 -5.92 -9.50
N TRP A 133 -8.59 -4.93 -10.20
CA TRP A 133 -9.66 -4.11 -9.63
C TRP A 133 -10.96 -4.87 -9.41
N ASN A 134 -11.31 -5.78 -10.33
CA ASN A 134 -12.46 -6.67 -10.12
C ASN A 134 -12.31 -7.55 -8.86
N ARG A 135 -11.06 -7.92 -8.48
CA ARG A 135 -10.80 -8.70 -7.27
C ARG A 135 -10.78 -7.84 -6.01
N ASP A 136 -10.27 -6.62 -6.10
CA ASP A 136 -10.30 -5.63 -5.02
C ASP A 136 -11.76 -5.32 -4.60
N ASP A 137 -12.60 -5.01 -5.58
CA ASP A 137 -14.03 -4.74 -5.36
C ASP A 137 -14.74 -5.95 -4.72
N ALA A 138 -14.52 -7.15 -5.25
CA ALA A 138 -15.13 -8.37 -4.72
C ALA A 138 -14.66 -8.68 -3.28
N PHE A 139 -13.39 -8.40 -2.97
CA PHE A 139 -12.87 -8.57 -1.61
C PHE A 139 -13.50 -7.56 -0.64
N MET A 140 -13.63 -6.30 -1.02
CA MET A 140 -14.26 -5.27 -0.21
C MET A 140 -15.73 -5.59 0.07
N GLU A 141 -16.48 -6.03 -0.95
CA GLU A 141 -17.87 -6.48 -0.78
C GLU A 141 -17.96 -7.64 0.22
N GLN A 142 -17.09 -8.64 0.10
CA GLN A 142 -17.05 -9.76 1.04
C GLN A 142 -16.74 -9.27 2.46
N TYR A 143 -15.74 -8.42 2.63
CA TYR A 143 -15.34 -7.88 3.93
C TYR A 143 -16.49 -7.10 4.60
N GLU A 144 -17.14 -6.18 3.88
CA GLU A 144 -18.26 -5.39 4.38
C GLU A 144 -19.44 -6.26 4.82
N ASN A 145 -19.75 -7.29 4.03
CA ASN A 145 -20.77 -8.28 4.37
C ASN A 145 -20.42 -9.05 5.66
N GLU A 146 -19.16 -9.49 5.81
CA GLU A 146 -18.68 -10.17 7.01
C GLU A 146 -18.67 -9.27 8.25
N GLN A 147 -18.37 -7.98 8.11
CA GLN A 147 -18.44 -7.03 9.24
C GLN A 147 -19.89 -6.75 9.64
N SER A 148 -20.78 -6.55 8.66
CA SER A 148 -22.21 -6.32 8.91
C SER A 148 -22.87 -7.51 9.60
N ALA A 149 -22.42 -8.73 9.29
CA ALA A 149 -22.91 -9.95 9.94
C ALA A 149 -22.47 -10.09 11.41
N LYS A 150 -21.45 -9.35 11.87
CA LYS A 150 -20.94 -9.42 13.25
C LYS A 150 -21.71 -8.56 14.25
N GLY A 151 -22.63 -7.70 13.79
CA GLY A 151 -23.49 -6.86 14.62
C GLY A 151 -22.95 -5.44 14.81
#